data_AF-A0A5N8XCG4-F1
#
_entry.id   AF-A0A5N8XCG4-F1
#
_cell.length_a   1.000
_cell.length_b   1.000
_cell.length_c   1.000
_cell.angle_alpha   90.00
_cell.angle_beta   90.00
_cell.angle_gamma   90.00
#
_symmetry.space_group_name_H-M   'P 1'
#
loop_
_entity.id
_entity.type
_entity.pdbx_description
1 polymer ?
#
loop_
_entity_poly.entity_id
_entity_poly.type
_entity_poly.pdbx_seq_one_letter_code
_entity_poly.pdbx_strand_id
1 'polypeptide(L)'
;MREDELEEIQDLCSAATPGPWFVRALDDDSAMNLVAVSVTPDTGRAERWPEFDHREMVAATLVQHPRYVDSGDERWDENAAFIAMAREAVPRLVAEVRHLRALLADR
;
A
#
# COMPACT_ATOMS: atom_id res chain seq x y z
N MET A 1 -19.48 -5.77 11.77
CA MET A 1 -18.13 -6.27 12.09
C MET A 1 -18.03 -6.43 13.58
N ARG A 2 -17.83 -7.63 14.11
CA ARG A 2 -17.72 -7.93 15.55
C ARG A 2 -16.40 -7.38 16.13
N GLU A 3 -16.19 -7.45 17.45
CA GLU A 3 -14.97 -6.92 18.08
C GLU A 3 -13.73 -7.75 17.74
N ASP A 4 -13.86 -9.09 17.70
CA ASP A 4 -12.84 -10.03 17.24
C ASP A 4 -12.35 -9.68 15.82
N GLU A 5 -13.26 -9.33 14.91
CA GLU A 5 -12.91 -8.93 13.54
C GLU A 5 -12.15 -7.59 13.50
N LEU A 6 -12.44 -6.65 14.42
CA LEU A 6 -11.73 -5.36 14.49
C LEU A 6 -10.34 -5.52 15.12
N GLU A 7 -10.20 -6.41 16.10
CA GLU A 7 -8.91 -6.78 16.69
C GLU A 7 -8.00 -7.43 15.65
N GLU A 8 -8.50 -8.40 14.87
CA GLU A 8 -7.74 -9.03 13.79
C GLU A 8 -7.21 -8.01 12.75
N ILE A 9 -8.04 -7.04 12.34
CA ILE A 9 -7.61 -5.98 11.41
C ILE A 9 -6.53 -5.09 12.06
N GLN A 10 -6.69 -4.74 13.33
CA GLN A 10 -5.72 -3.91 14.06
C GLN A 10 -4.37 -4.63 14.19
N ASP A 11 -4.39 -5.92 14.47
CA ASP A 11 -3.19 -6.75 14.59
C ASP A 11 -2.44 -6.84 13.25
N LEU A 12 -3.17 -7.08 12.15
CA LEU A 12 -2.59 -7.07 10.80
C LEU A 12 -1.97 -5.71 10.45
N CYS A 13 -2.65 -4.61 10.77
CA CYS A 13 -2.12 -3.27 10.54
C CYS A 13 -0.85 -3.01 11.36
N SER A 14 -0.79 -3.52 12.59
CA SER A 14 0.35 -3.32 13.50
C SER A 14 1.55 -4.17 13.11
N ALA A 15 1.31 -5.36 12.54
CA ALA A 15 2.36 -6.27 12.06
C ALA A 15 2.97 -5.86 10.71
N ALA A 16 2.20 -5.20 9.84
CA ALA A 16 2.67 -4.74 8.53
C ALA A 16 3.65 -3.56 8.63
N THR A 17 4.49 -3.37 7.61
CA THR A 17 5.48 -2.29 7.51
C THR A 17 4.89 -0.93 7.91
N PRO A 18 5.52 -0.17 8.83
CA PRO A 18 5.03 1.15 9.22
C PRO A 18 4.83 2.08 8.01
N GLY A 19 3.81 2.93 8.08
CA GLY A 19 3.56 3.98 7.09
C GLY A 19 4.35 5.26 7.37
N PRO A 20 4.19 6.31 6.54
CA PRO A 20 3.32 6.37 5.36
C PRO A 20 3.84 5.51 4.20
N TRP A 21 2.93 5.09 3.33
CA TRP A 21 3.24 4.37 2.10
C TRP A 21 2.92 5.26 0.88
N PHE A 22 3.72 5.16 -0.17
CA PHE A 22 3.63 5.97 -1.37
C PHE A 22 3.66 5.11 -2.62
N VAL A 23 2.98 5.55 -3.67
CA VAL A 23 3.15 4.96 -5.01
C VAL A 23 4.45 5.47 -5.61
N ARG A 24 5.25 4.59 -6.21
CA ARG A 24 6.42 4.91 -7.00
C ARG A 24 6.30 4.31 -8.39
N ALA A 25 6.49 5.14 -9.40
CA ALA A 25 6.70 4.71 -10.78
C ALA A 25 8.20 4.70 -11.06
N LEU A 26 8.76 3.52 -11.25
CA LEU A 26 10.17 3.31 -11.52
C LEU A 26 10.30 2.82 -12.96
N ASP A 27 11.31 3.30 -13.66
CA ASP A 27 11.61 2.89 -15.03
C ASP A 27 13.07 2.41 -15.07
N ASP A 28 13.43 1.61 -16.05
CA ASP A 28 14.81 1.15 -16.23
C ASP A 28 15.29 1.33 -17.67
N ASP A 29 16.59 1.04 -17.91
CA ASP A 29 17.25 1.21 -19.20
C ASP A 29 16.60 0.41 -20.35
N SER A 30 15.71 -0.54 -20.04
CA SER A 30 14.99 -1.34 -21.02
C SER A 30 13.56 -0.88 -21.26
N ALA A 31 13.13 0.27 -20.71
CA ALA A 31 11.73 0.73 -20.69
C ALA A 31 10.81 -0.21 -19.89
N MET A 32 11.32 -0.76 -18.79
CA MET A 32 10.61 -1.71 -17.95
C MET A 32 10.05 -1.00 -16.74
N ASN A 33 8.78 -0.64 -16.85
CA ASN A 33 8.10 0.05 -15.78
C ASN A 33 7.82 -0.91 -14.61
N LEU A 34 8.15 -0.44 -13.42
CA LEU A 34 7.74 -1.01 -12.13
C LEU A 34 6.78 -0.01 -11.48
N VAL A 35 5.57 -0.48 -11.17
CA VAL A 35 4.64 0.26 -10.32
C VAL A 35 4.64 -0.42 -8.96
N ALA A 36 5.03 0.33 -7.94
CA ALA A 36 5.24 -0.19 -6.60
C ALA A 36 4.67 0.72 -5.51
N VAL A 37 4.50 0.14 -4.33
CA VAL A 37 4.23 0.82 -3.08
C VAL A 37 5.52 0.82 -2.26
N SER A 38 5.90 1.96 -1.71
CA SER A 38 7.16 2.16 -0.98
C SER A 38 6.96 2.97 0.30
N VAL A 39 7.90 2.82 1.25
CA VAL A 39 8.02 3.70 2.43
C VAL A 39 8.68 5.05 2.11
N THR A 40 9.13 5.24 0.87
CA THR A 40 9.73 6.48 0.38
C THR A 40 8.86 7.10 -0.72
N PRO A 41 8.73 8.42 -0.77
CA PRO A 41 7.97 9.08 -1.83
C PRO A 41 8.66 8.94 -3.18
N ASP A 42 7.86 8.99 -4.26
CA ASP A 42 8.40 9.10 -5.61
C ASP A 42 9.13 10.44 -5.79
N THR A 43 10.27 10.40 -6.47
CA THR A 43 11.01 11.60 -6.86
C THR A 43 10.47 12.21 -8.17
N GLY A 44 9.61 11.47 -8.89
CA GLY A 44 9.08 11.86 -10.19
C GLY A 44 10.13 11.79 -11.30
N ARG A 45 11.27 11.16 -11.03
CA ARG A 45 12.40 11.04 -11.97
C ARG A 45 12.46 9.69 -12.67
N ALA A 46 11.52 8.79 -12.38
CA ALA A 46 11.54 7.40 -12.84
C ALA A 46 12.90 6.76 -12.52
N GLU A 47 13.23 6.72 -11.23
CA GLU A 47 14.53 6.25 -10.75
C GLU A 47 14.79 4.81 -11.16
N ARG A 48 16.05 4.55 -11.52
CA ARG A 48 16.49 3.27 -12.09
C ARG A 48 17.15 2.42 -11.03
N TRP A 49 17.21 1.12 -11.23
CA TRP A 49 18.14 0.29 -10.44
C TRP A 49 19.57 0.54 -10.92
N PRO A 50 20.58 0.73 -10.03
CA PRO A 50 20.54 0.63 -8.57
C PRO A 50 20.39 1.98 -7.83
N GLU A 51 19.86 3.02 -8.48
CA GLU A 51 19.67 4.36 -7.92
C GLU A 51 18.58 4.42 -6.84
N PHE A 52 17.68 3.42 -6.75
CA PHE A 52 16.76 3.23 -5.61
C PHE A 52 17.10 1.95 -4.82
N ASP A 53 16.82 1.92 -3.52
CA ASP A 53 16.96 0.72 -2.70
C ASP A 53 15.69 -0.14 -2.76
N HIS A 54 15.79 -1.37 -3.28
CA HIS A 54 14.67 -2.29 -3.37
C HIS A 54 14.07 -2.64 -1.99
N ARG A 55 14.81 -2.45 -0.90
CA ARG A 55 14.33 -2.66 0.47
C ARG A 55 13.33 -1.60 0.93
N GLU A 56 13.18 -0.53 0.18
CA GLU A 56 12.16 0.50 0.40
C GLU A 56 10.80 0.08 -0.17
N MET A 57 10.71 -0.99 -0.96
CA MET A 57 9.47 -1.46 -1.57
C MET A 57 8.67 -2.33 -0.60
N VAL A 58 7.36 -2.06 -0.51
CA VAL A 58 6.37 -2.81 0.28
C VAL A 58 5.63 -3.82 -0.59
N ALA A 59 5.25 -3.42 -1.81
CA ALA A 59 4.53 -4.27 -2.77
C ALA A 59 4.81 -3.79 -4.19
N ALA A 60 4.81 -4.71 -5.16
CA ALA A 60 4.77 -4.39 -6.58
C ALA A 60 3.37 -4.71 -7.12
N THR A 61 2.82 -3.84 -7.96
CA THR A 61 1.55 -4.07 -8.68
C THR A 61 1.76 -4.22 -10.18
N LEU A 62 2.91 -3.79 -10.71
CA LEU A 62 3.37 -4.09 -12.05
C LEU A 62 4.88 -4.35 -12.06
N VAL A 63 5.30 -5.41 -12.73
CA VAL A 63 6.67 -5.64 -13.19
C VAL A 63 6.59 -5.97 -14.68
N GLN A 64 7.03 -5.07 -15.55
CA GLN A 64 6.89 -5.26 -16.99
C GLN A 64 7.90 -6.25 -17.60
N HIS A 65 9.08 -6.44 -17.01
CA HIS A 65 10.02 -7.46 -17.48
C HIS A 65 10.90 -8.13 -16.40
N PRO A 66 10.92 -9.47 -16.35
CA PRO A 66 9.94 -10.34 -17.01
C PRO A 66 8.52 -9.97 -16.56
N ARG A 67 7.52 -10.07 -17.45
CA ARG A 67 6.14 -9.71 -17.10
C ARG A 67 5.56 -10.78 -16.19
N TYR A 68 5.67 -10.60 -14.88
CA TYR A 68 5.24 -11.61 -13.88
C TYR A 68 4.36 -11.06 -12.76
N VAL A 69 4.39 -9.74 -12.52
CA VAL A 69 3.39 -9.06 -11.68
C VAL A 69 2.61 -8.14 -12.60
N ASP A 70 1.36 -8.51 -12.88
CA ASP A 70 0.50 -7.81 -13.80
C ASP A 70 -0.94 -8.27 -13.58
N SER A 71 -1.87 -7.34 -13.35
CA SER A 71 -3.28 -7.69 -13.20
C SER A 71 -3.94 -7.75 -14.57
N GLY A 72 -4.77 -8.78 -14.81
CA GLY A 72 -5.39 -9.00 -16.12
C GLY A 72 -6.39 -7.91 -16.57
N ASP A 73 -6.75 -7.00 -15.67
CA ASP A 73 -7.58 -5.83 -15.93
C ASP A 73 -6.78 -4.53 -16.09
N GLU A 74 -5.44 -4.62 -16.06
CA GLU A 74 -4.49 -3.52 -16.27
C GLU A 74 -4.58 -2.39 -15.23
N ARG A 75 -5.13 -2.67 -14.03
CA ARG A 75 -5.33 -1.69 -12.94
C ARG A 75 -4.19 -1.61 -11.93
N TRP A 76 -2.95 -1.79 -12.37
CA TRP A 76 -1.79 -1.79 -11.47
C TRP A 76 -1.60 -0.45 -10.75
N ASP A 77 -1.92 0.67 -11.41
CA ASP A 77 -1.84 2.02 -10.84
C ASP A 77 -2.88 2.21 -9.74
N GLU A 78 -4.14 1.83 -10.00
CA GLU A 78 -5.22 1.88 -9.01
C GLU A 78 -4.97 0.95 -7.84
N ASN A 79 -4.43 -0.24 -8.08
CA ASN A 79 -4.06 -1.18 -7.03
C ASN A 79 -2.98 -0.58 -6.11
N ALA A 80 -1.94 0.05 -6.68
CA ALA A 80 -0.90 0.70 -5.88
C ALA A 80 -1.46 1.85 -5.05
N ALA A 81 -2.31 2.69 -5.66
CA ALA A 81 -2.96 3.80 -4.99
C ALA A 81 -3.87 3.32 -3.83
N PHE A 82 -4.64 2.25 -4.05
CA PHE A 82 -5.49 1.65 -3.02
C PHE A 82 -4.67 1.13 -1.84
N ILE A 83 -3.60 0.36 -2.11
CA ILE A 83 -2.73 -0.20 -1.07
C ILE A 83 -2.06 0.91 -0.25
N ALA A 84 -1.49 1.92 -0.91
CA ALA A 84 -0.83 3.04 -0.24
C ALA A 84 -1.81 3.78 0.68
N MET A 85 -3.00 4.11 0.18
CA MET A 85 -4.06 4.78 0.94
C MET A 85 -4.57 3.93 2.12
N ALA A 86 -4.75 2.62 1.91
CA ALA A 86 -5.28 1.71 2.90
C ALA A 86 -4.44 1.66 4.19
N ARG A 87 -3.12 1.87 4.08
CA ARG A 87 -2.21 1.89 5.25
C ARG A 87 -2.62 2.88 6.32
N GLU A 88 -3.15 4.04 5.91
CA GLU A 88 -3.63 5.06 6.83
C GLU A 88 -5.14 4.97 7.09
N ALA A 89 -5.92 4.66 6.05
CA ALA A 89 -7.37 4.63 6.16
C ALA A 89 -7.88 3.48 7.03
N VAL A 90 -7.31 2.28 6.90
CA VAL A 90 -7.83 1.09 7.61
C VAL A 90 -7.72 1.23 9.14
N PRO A 91 -6.56 1.58 9.73
CA PRO A 91 -6.48 1.81 11.18
C PRO A 91 -7.43 2.91 11.67
N ARG A 92 -7.61 3.98 10.88
CA ARG A 92 -8.54 5.07 11.22
C ARG A 92 -10.00 4.62 11.19
N LEU A 93 -10.38 3.80 10.22
CA LEU A 93 -11.73 3.24 10.13
C LEU A 93 -12.02 2.30 11.32
N VAL A 94 -11.05 1.48 11.74
CA VAL A 94 -11.20 0.63 12.93
C VAL A 94 -11.41 1.49 14.18
N ALA A 95 -10.60 2.54 14.36
CA ALA A 95 -10.74 3.46 15.49
C ALA A 95 -12.12 4.15 15.49
N GLU A 96 -12.60 4.58 14.32
CA GLU A 96 -13.91 5.24 14.19
C GLU A 96 -15.07 4.29 14.50
N VAL A 97 -15.02 3.04 14.02
CA VAL A 97 -16.05 2.05 14.34
C VAL A 97 -16.12 1.79 15.86
N ARG A 98 -14.97 1.69 16.54
CA ARG A 98 -14.92 1.54 18.01
C ARG A 98 -15.48 2.78 18.71
N HIS A 99 -15.15 3.97 18.24
CA HIS A 99 -15.67 5.22 18.78
C HIS A 99 -17.21 5.29 18.69
N LEU A 100 -17.77 5.03 17.50
CA LEU A 100 -19.22 5.05 17.28
C LEU A 100 -19.95 4.02 18.15
N ARG A 101 -19.34 2.86 18.40
CA ARG A 101 -19.89 1.84 19.31
C ARG A 101 -19.96 2.31 20.75
N ALA A 102 -18.91 2.94 21.24
CA ALA A 102 -18.89 3.50 22.59
C ALA A 102 -20.02 4.52 22.78
N LEU A 103 -20.18 5.44 21.81
CA LEU A 103 -21.26 6.44 21.82
C LEU A 103 -22.67 5.83 21.80
N LEU A 104 -22.85 4.67 21.18
CA LEU A 104 -24.13 3.95 21.15
C LEU A 104 -24.38 3.12 22.41
N ALA A 105 -23.34 2.70 23.12
CA ALA A 105 -23.45 1.98 24.39
C ALA A 105 -23.77 2.92 25.57
N ASP A 106 -23.37 4.20 25.47
CA ASP A 106 -23.65 5.25 26.45
C ASP A 106 -25.05 5.89 26.29
N ARG A 107 -25.86 5.41 25.35
CA ARG A 107 -27.24 5.85 25.07
C ARG A 107 -28.26 4.80 25.51
#